data_AF-A0ABD0SPU3-F1
#
_entry.id   AF-A0ABD0SPU3-F1
#
_cell.length_a   1.000
_cell.length_b   1.000
_cell.length_c   1.000
_cell.angle_alpha   90.00
_cell.angle_beta   90.00
_cell.angle_gamma   90.00
#
_symmetry.space_group_name_H-M   'P 1'
#
loop_
_entity.id
_entity.type
_entity.pdbx_description
1 polymer ?
#
loop_
_entity_poly.entity_id
_entity_poly.type
_entity_poly.pdbx_seq_one_letter_code
_entity_poly.pdbx_strand_id
1 'polypeptide(L)'
;MANMRCAITNCKMTSYNKPPGVTFHPCPTSQEMRNKWLLLLKNKCTLLDWNRTKICSRHFENKYFDSQRRLSQYAVPTLFQQTVKIMKDASDSSPKTRIDKLLSRQSQAELIMGVKGAMSQLEEPENVNAYVMDNLKCRSDAPQDVQMWLLAKKQDHLITKLIDQISQHKKHVEVLQKKMNETRSSKKEMEQNVESLKYIVKCLQEKHTTLEEQIEILTAVESR
;
A
#
# COMPACT_ATOMS: atom_id res chain seq x y z
N MET A 1 0.14 -41.48 6.22
CA MET A 1 -0.38 -40.11 6.02
C MET A 1 0.62 -39.34 5.17
N ALA A 2 0.19 -38.70 4.07
CA ALA A 2 1.10 -38.02 3.17
C ALA A 2 1.73 -36.78 3.84
N ASN A 3 3.06 -36.74 3.91
CA ASN A 3 3.82 -35.60 4.44
C ASN A 3 3.65 -34.40 3.50
N MET A 4 2.72 -33.49 3.79
CA MET A 4 2.48 -32.29 2.98
C MET A 4 3.32 -31.15 3.53
N ARG A 5 4.18 -30.56 2.69
CA ARG A 5 5.02 -29.40 3.03
C ARG A 5 4.72 -28.22 2.09
N CYS A 6 4.91 -27.00 2.59
CA CYS A 6 4.82 -25.82 1.75
C CYS A 6 5.92 -25.82 0.67
N ALA A 7 5.57 -25.38 -0.54
CA ALA A 7 6.49 -25.25 -1.68
C ALA A 7 7.64 -24.27 -1.47
N ILE A 8 7.42 -23.26 -0.64
CA ILE A 8 8.28 -22.10 -0.52
C ILE A 8 9.49 -22.48 0.32
N THR A 9 10.69 -22.29 -0.23
CA THR A 9 11.98 -22.71 0.37
C THR A 9 12.19 -22.14 1.77
N ASN A 10 11.67 -20.94 2.04
CA ASN A 10 11.78 -20.28 3.34
C ASN A 10 10.63 -20.62 4.32
N CYS A 11 9.72 -21.51 3.95
CA CYS A 11 8.56 -21.87 4.75
C CYS A 11 8.71 -23.31 5.28
N LYS A 12 9.03 -23.44 6.57
CA LYS A 12 9.14 -24.74 7.26
C LYS A 12 7.78 -25.35 7.65
N MET A 13 6.70 -24.92 6.99
CA MET A 13 5.35 -25.33 7.34
C MET A 13 5.04 -26.70 6.73
N THR A 14 4.74 -27.64 7.61
CA THR A 14 4.36 -29.02 7.27
C THR A 14 2.98 -29.34 7.83
N SER A 15 2.37 -30.43 7.39
CA SER A 15 1.11 -30.94 7.94
C SER A 15 1.17 -31.20 9.45
N TYR A 16 2.37 -31.45 9.98
CA TYR A 16 2.65 -31.70 11.40
C TYR A 16 2.88 -30.42 12.20
N ASN A 17 3.46 -29.39 11.59
CA ASN A 17 3.83 -28.12 12.25
C ASN A 17 2.89 -26.97 11.86
N LYS A 18 1.61 -27.26 11.59
CA LYS A 18 0.62 -26.23 11.22
C LYS A 18 -0.04 -25.66 12.48
N PRO A 19 -0.05 -24.33 12.68
CA PRO A 19 -0.88 -23.72 13.71
C PRO A 19 -2.37 -23.89 13.36
N PRO A 20 -3.26 -23.89 14.37
CA PRO A 20 -4.70 -24.03 14.15
C PRO A 20 -5.20 -22.92 13.21
N GLY A 21 -5.83 -23.34 12.10
CA GLY A 21 -6.40 -22.42 11.10
C GLY A 21 -5.57 -22.21 9.83
N VAL A 22 -4.38 -22.81 9.70
CA VAL A 22 -3.63 -22.79 8.43
C VAL A 22 -4.02 -23.94 7.51
N THR A 23 -4.38 -23.59 6.28
CA THR A 23 -4.77 -24.50 5.20
C THR A 23 -3.72 -24.50 4.08
N PHE A 24 -3.65 -25.62 3.33
CA PHE A 24 -2.77 -25.77 2.18
C PHE A 24 -3.59 -25.70 0.89
N HIS A 25 -3.22 -24.78 0.00
CA HIS A 25 -3.92 -24.54 -1.26
C HIS A 25 -3.09 -25.04 -2.45
N PRO A 26 -3.71 -25.77 -3.39
CA PRO A 26 -3.04 -26.18 -4.62
C PRO A 26 -2.80 -24.97 -5.53
N CYS A 27 -1.91 -25.15 -6.51
CA CYS A 27 -1.70 -24.14 -7.54
C CYS A 27 -2.95 -23.92 -8.41
N PRO A 28 -3.11 -22.73 -9.00
CA PRO A 28 -4.26 -22.41 -9.84
C PRO A 28 -4.28 -23.25 -11.12
N THR A 29 -5.48 -23.56 -11.61
CA THR A 29 -5.70 -24.34 -12.85
C THR A 29 -5.51 -23.50 -14.11
N SER A 30 -5.82 -22.20 -14.06
CA SER A 30 -5.73 -21.28 -15.20
C SER A 30 -4.27 -20.93 -15.55
N GLN A 31 -3.92 -21.02 -16.84
CA GLN A 31 -2.57 -20.77 -17.34
C GLN A 31 -2.06 -19.36 -17.05
N GLU A 32 -2.93 -18.35 -17.13
CA GLU A 32 -2.57 -16.95 -16.85
C GLU A 32 -2.11 -16.75 -15.39
N MET A 33 -2.83 -17.33 -14.43
CA MET A 33 -2.45 -17.26 -13.02
C MET A 33 -1.21 -18.10 -12.74
N ARG A 34 -1.01 -19.23 -13.44
CA ARG A 34 0.25 -19.98 -13.34
C ARG A 34 1.44 -19.13 -13.77
N ASN A 35 1.34 -18.36 -14.86
CA ASN A 35 2.41 -17.46 -15.28
C ASN A 35 2.70 -16.38 -14.24
N LYS A 36 1.67 -15.80 -13.63
CA LYS A 36 1.82 -14.83 -12.52
C LYS A 36 2.48 -15.46 -11.29
N TRP A 37 2.03 -16.64 -10.89
CA TRP A 37 2.63 -17.39 -9.78
C TRP A 37 4.08 -17.79 -10.07
N LEU A 38 4.38 -18.21 -11.30
CA LEU A 38 5.72 -18.60 -11.73
C LEU A 38 6.68 -17.43 -11.59
N LEU A 39 6.30 -16.23 -12.04
CA LEU A 39 7.12 -15.02 -11.89
C LEU A 39 7.43 -14.70 -10.41
N LEU A 40 6.45 -14.86 -9.53
CA LEU A 40 6.61 -14.61 -8.08
C LEU A 40 7.42 -15.71 -7.38
N LEU A 41 7.26 -16.96 -7.81
CA LEU A 41 7.85 -18.14 -7.18
C LEU A 41 9.21 -18.55 -7.76
N LYS A 42 9.61 -18.02 -8.93
CA LYS A 42 10.86 -18.36 -9.65
C LYS A 42 12.12 -18.29 -8.77
N ASN A 43 12.15 -17.35 -7.83
CA ASN A 43 13.29 -17.15 -6.92
C ASN A 43 13.05 -17.71 -5.51
N LYS A 44 11.89 -18.36 -5.26
CA LYS A 44 11.40 -18.72 -3.91
C LYS A 44 11.05 -20.20 -3.75
N CYS A 45 10.98 -20.96 -4.84
CA CYS A 45 10.75 -22.42 -4.82
C CYS A 45 11.86 -23.12 -5.61
N THR A 46 12.43 -24.19 -5.07
CA THR A 46 13.47 -24.98 -5.74
C THR A 46 12.91 -25.97 -6.75
N LEU A 47 11.70 -26.50 -6.52
CA LEU A 47 11.00 -27.44 -7.40
C LEU A 47 9.49 -27.13 -7.33
N LEU A 48 8.90 -26.73 -8.46
CA LEU A 48 7.49 -26.32 -8.53
C LEU A 48 6.68 -27.33 -9.37
N ASP A 49 6.30 -28.46 -8.77
CA ASP A 49 5.37 -29.40 -9.39
C ASP A 49 3.93 -28.90 -9.28
N TRP A 50 3.36 -28.29 -10.32
CA TRP A 50 2.02 -27.68 -10.30
C TRP A 50 0.90 -28.59 -9.76
N ASN A 51 1.03 -29.92 -9.88
CA ASN A 51 0.01 -30.89 -9.49
C ASN A 51 0.17 -31.42 -8.05
N ARG A 52 1.38 -31.35 -7.48
CA ARG A 52 1.69 -31.91 -6.14
C ARG A 52 2.04 -30.84 -5.13
N THR A 53 2.51 -29.70 -5.62
CA THR A 53 2.94 -28.55 -4.84
C THR A 53 1.74 -27.83 -4.24
N LYS A 54 1.80 -27.57 -2.93
CA LYS A 54 0.81 -26.76 -2.22
C LYS A 54 1.50 -25.63 -1.48
N ILE A 55 0.81 -24.50 -1.38
CA ILE A 55 1.28 -23.32 -0.64
C ILE A 55 0.36 -23.12 0.56
N CYS A 56 0.92 -22.81 1.73
CA CYS A 56 0.10 -22.57 2.92
C CYS A 56 -0.58 -21.18 2.89
N SER A 57 -1.70 -21.06 3.59
CA SER A 57 -2.52 -19.84 3.62
C SER A 57 -1.77 -18.58 4.07
N ARG A 58 -0.66 -18.72 4.82
CA ARG A 58 0.19 -17.60 5.28
C ARG A 58 0.81 -16.78 4.16
N HIS A 59 0.92 -17.35 2.96
CA HIS A 59 1.52 -16.66 1.82
C HIS A 59 0.54 -15.81 1.03
N PHE A 60 -0.74 -15.83 1.41
CA PHE A 60 -1.81 -15.08 0.76
C PHE A 60 -2.35 -14.04 1.72
N GLU A 61 -2.74 -12.89 1.19
CA GLU A 61 -3.42 -11.86 1.97
C GLU A 61 -4.83 -12.33 2.37
N ASN A 62 -5.24 -12.01 3.61
CA ASN A 62 -6.54 -12.41 4.16
C ASN A 62 -7.74 -11.96 3.30
N LYS A 63 -7.58 -10.89 2.51
CA LYS A 63 -8.60 -10.38 1.59
C LYS A 63 -9.01 -11.36 0.48
N TYR A 64 -8.18 -12.37 0.21
CA TYR A 64 -8.44 -13.37 -0.83
C TYR A 64 -9.02 -14.68 -0.27
N PHE A 65 -9.43 -14.70 0.99
CA PHE A 65 -10.10 -15.84 1.62
C PHE A 65 -11.59 -15.56 1.80
N ASP A 66 -12.42 -16.49 1.38
CA ASP A 66 -13.86 -16.46 1.63
C ASP A 66 -14.18 -16.89 3.08
N SER A 67 -15.43 -16.70 3.52
CA SER A 67 -15.92 -17.12 4.85
C SER A 67 -15.73 -18.61 5.14
N GLN A 68 -15.59 -19.45 4.10
CA GLN A 68 -15.27 -20.88 4.19
C GLN A 68 -13.74 -21.19 4.14
N ARG A 69 -12.88 -20.17 4.27
CA ARG A 69 -11.40 -20.27 4.17
C ARG A 69 -10.91 -20.88 2.85
N ARG A 70 -11.70 -20.75 1.79
CA ARG A 70 -11.30 -21.10 0.43
C ARG A 70 -10.51 -19.94 -0.17
N LEU A 71 -9.44 -20.27 -0.88
CA LEU A 71 -8.62 -19.28 -1.55
C LEU A 71 -9.29 -18.89 -2.87
N SER A 72 -9.44 -17.59 -3.11
CA SER A 72 -9.97 -17.06 -4.35
C SER A 72 -9.14 -17.48 -5.56
N GLN A 73 -9.78 -17.71 -6.70
CA GLN A 73 -9.13 -18.08 -7.96
C GLN A 73 -8.17 -17.00 -8.50
N TYR A 74 -8.30 -15.76 -8.03
CA TYR A 74 -7.44 -14.63 -8.39
C TYR A 74 -6.35 -14.35 -7.35
N ALA A 75 -6.25 -15.18 -6.30
CA ALA A 75 -5.24 -14.99 -5.27
C ALA A 75 -3.84 -15.28 -5.80
N VAL A 76 -2.89 -14.43 -5.43
CA VAL A 76 -1.46 -14.62 -5.69
C VAL A 76 -0.70 -14.66 -4.37
N PRO A 77 0.32 -15.52 -4.22
CA PRO A 77 1.14 -15.52 -3.03
C PRO A 77 2.01 -14.26 -3.04
N THR A 78 1.64 -13.25 -2.24
CA THR A 78 2.38 -11.99 -2.10
C THR A 78 3.16 -11.93 -0.80
N LEU A 79 2.74 -12.70 0.21
CA LEU A 79 3.33 -12.71 1.54
C LEU A 79 4.39 -13.79 1.64
N PHE A 80 5.51 -13.59 0.97
CA PHE A 80 6.70 -14.35 1.30
C PHE A 80 7.20 -13.80 2.65
N GLN A 81 7.40 -14.66 3.65
CA GLN A 81 8.24 -14.30 4.79
C GLN A 81 9.63 -14.05 4.22
N GLN A 82 9.81 -12.84 3.74
CA GLN A 82 11.09 -12.27 3.45
C GLN A 82 11.69 -12.15 4.84
N THR A 83 12.66 -12.99 5.15
CA THR A 83 13.66 -12.65 6.15
C THR A 83 14.47 -11.49 5.58
N VAL A 84 13.81 -10.37 5.26
CA VAL A 84 14.39 -9.09 5.64
C VAL A 84 14.51 -9.25 7.14
N LYS A 85 15.74 -9.29 7.63
CA LYS A 85 16.03 -9.08 9.04
C LYS A 85 15.57 -7.65 9.35
N ILE A 86 14.27 -7.42 9.41
CA ILE A 86 13.68 -6.28 10.08
C ILE A 86 13.85 -6.67 11.54
N MET A 87 14.99 -6.28 12.09
CA MET A 87 15.31 -6.40 13.51
C MET A 87 14.25 -5.57 14.24
N LYS A 88 13.16 -6.22 14.62
CA LYS A 88 12.28 -5.76 15.68
C LYS A 88 12.85 -6.34 16.96
N ASP A 89 13.29 -5.44 17.81
CA ASP A 89 13.99 -5.62 19.08
C ASP A 89 13.66 -6.92 19.85
N ALA A 90 14.66 -7.80 19.93
CA ALA A 90 14.98 -8.63 21.10
C ALA A 90 16.20 -9.51 20.76
N SER A 91 17.24 -9.48 21.59
CA SER A 91 18.56 -10.15 21.50
C SER A 91 19.63 -9.46 20.64
N ASP A 92 20.36 -8.60 21.33
CA ASP A 92 21.69 -8.05 21.03
C ASP A 92 22.74 -9.19 20.99
N SER A 93 23.44 -9.36 19.85
CA SER A 93 24.78 -10.03 19.74
C SER A 93 25.24 -10.27 18.30
N SER A 94 25.02 -9.33 17.37
CA SER A 94 25.85 -9.26 16.16
C SER A 94 26.60 -7.93 16.14
N PRO A 95 27.93 -7.91 15.88
CA PRO A 95 28.68 -6.68 15.93
C PRO A 95 28.19 -5.73 14.84
N LYS A 96 27.37 -4.74 15.22
CA LYS A 96 27.06 -3.57 14.38
C LYS A 96 28.40 -3.01 13.92
N THR A 97 28.59 -2.89 12.60
CA THR A 97 29.84 -2.36 12.07
C THR A 97 30.04 -0.95 12.60
N ARG A 98 31.29 -0.49 12.66
CA ARG A 98 31.60 0.89 13.11
C ARG A 98 30.81 1.92 12.30
N ILE A 99 30.55 1.62 11.02
CA ILE A 99 29.76 2.43 10.09
C ILE A 99 28.28 2.48 10.51
N ASP A 100 27.66 1.34 10.82
CA ASP A 100 26.26 1.30 11.27
C ASP A 100 26.03 2.13 12.53
N LYS A 101 26.99 2.07 13.47
CA LYS A 101 26.94 2.87 14.71
C LYS A 101 27.05 4.37 14.45
N LEU A 102 27.81 4.78 13.43
CA LEU A 102 27.97 6.18 13.05
C LEU A 102 26.74 6.71 12.29
N LEU A 103 26.22 5.93 11.35
CA LEU A 103 25.00 6.28 10.60
C LEU A 103 23.77 6.39 11.51
N SER A 104 23.67 5.52 12.53
CA SER A 104 22.59 5.57 13.52
C SER A 104 22.63 6.80 14.44
N ARG A 105 23.77 7.51 14.49
CA ARG A 105 23.95 8.71 15.33
C ARG A 105 23.62 10.00 14.59
N GLN A 106 23.52 9.97 13.26
CA GLN A 106 23.20 11.14 12.46
C GLN A 106 21.69 11.26 12.27
N SER A 107 21.20 12.49 12.27
CA SER A 107 19.83 12.77 11.87
C SER A 107 19.64 12.52 10.37
N GLN A 108 18.40 12.23 9.97
CA GLN A 108 18.05 12.06 8.56
C GLN A 108 18.40 13.29 7.72
N ALA A 109 18.27 14.50 8.29
CA ALA A 109 18.59 15.74 7.61
C ALA A 109 20.10 15.90 7.35
N GLU A 110 20.94 15.57 8.34
CA GLU A 110 22.40 15.58 8.19
C GLU A 110 22.88 14.58 7.13
N LEU A 111 22.29 13.39 7.11
CA LEU A 111 22.58 12.38 6.09
C LEU A 111 22.22 12.87 4.69
N ILE A 112 21.03 13.47 4.52
CA ILE A 112 20.60 14.03 3.24
C ILE A 112 21.54 15.16 2.78
N MET A 113 21.93 16.05 3.68
CA MET A 113 22.87 17.14 3.36
C MET A 113 24.25 16.61 3.00
N GLY A 114 24.75 15.61 3.74
CA GLY A 114 26.03 14.96 3.46
C GLY A 114 26.04 14.27 2.10
N VAL A 115 25.00 13.49 1.79
CA VAL A 115 24.85 12.84 0.48
C VAL A 115 24.75 13.89 -0.63
N LYS A 116 23.92 14.92 -0.47
CA LYS A 116 23.78 15.99 -1.47
C LYS A 116 25.10 16.74 -1.68
N GLY A 117 25.84 17.01 -0.61
CA GLY A 117 27.16 17.62 -0.68
C GLY A 117 28.16 16.76 -1.47
N ALA A 118 28.21 15.46 -1.16
CA ALA A 118 29.05 14.51 -1.90
C ALA A 118 28.66 14.40 -3.38
N MET A 119 27.36 14.39 -3.69
CA MET A 119 26.85 14.36 -5.07
C MET A 119 27.24 15.59 -5.89
N SER A 120 27.30 16.77 -5.25
CA SER A 120 27.76 18.01 -5.88
C SER A 120 29.27 18.06 -6.11
N GLN A 121 30.04 17.29 -5.34
CA GLN A 121 31.51 17.20 -5.45
C GLN A 121 31.98 16.10 -6.42
N LEU A 122 31.06 15.30 -6.97
CA LEU A 122 31.40 14.29 -7.98
C LEU A 122 31.79 14.97 -9.30
N GLU A 123 33.10 15.01 -9.57
CA GLU A 123 33.67 15.45 -10.84
C GLU A 123 33.30 14.47 -11.96
N GLU A 124 33.13 15.01 -13.16
CA GLU A 124 32.88 14.22 -14.36
C GLU A 124 34.19 13.52 -14.79
N PRO A 125 34.20 12.17 -14.89
CA PRO A 125 35.39 11.46 -15.35
C PRO A 125 35.79 11.86 -16.77
N GLU A 126 37.07 11.73 -17.11
CA GLU A 126 37.52 11.98 -18.47
C GLU A 126 36.91 10.95 -19.44
N ASN A 127 36.44 11.42 -20.60
CA ASN A 127 35.97 10.58 -21.71
C ASN A 127 34.71 9.72 -21.42
N VAL A 128 33.81 10.17 -20.54
CA VAL A 128 32.53 9.48 -20.24
C VAL A 128 31.73 9.16 -21.51
N ASN A 129 31.70 10.09 -22.47
CA ASN A 129 30.95 9.93 -23.72
C ASN A 129 31.43 8.77 -24.61
N ALA A 130 32.70 8.35 -24.53
CA ALA A 130 33.17 7.17 -25.26
C ALA A 130 32.58 5.86 -24.73
N TYR A 131 32.09 5.88 -23.48
CA TYR A 131 31.57 4.71 -22.78
C TYR A 131 30.05 4.65 -22.70
N VAL A 132 29.35 5.68 -23.20
CA VAL A 132 27.89 5.70 -23.29
C VAL A 132 27.48 5.24 -24.69
N MET A 133 26.71 4.15 -24.77
CA MET A 133 26.16 3.64 -26.03
C MET A 133 24.96 4.47 -26.49
N ASP A 134 24.59 4.37 -27.77
CA ASP A 134 23.43 5.04 -28.37
C ASP A 134 22.09 4.75 -27.65
N ASN A 135 22.00 3.63 -26.95
CA ASN A 135 20.85 3.26 -26.10
C ASN A 135 20.92 3.83 -24.67
N LEU A 136 21.80 4.81 -24.43
CA LEU A 136 22.11 5.43 -23.15
C LEU A 136 22.53 4.46 -22.04
N LYS A 137 23.04 3.27 -22.39
CA LYS A 137 23.65 2.34 -21.43
C LYS A 137 25.15 2.50 -21.40
N CYS A 138 25.73 2.32 -20.21
CA CYS A 138 27.17 2.24 -20.04
C CYS A 138 27.70 0.93 -20.67
N ARG A 139 28.79 1.01 -21.43
CA ARG A 139 29.48 -0.16 -21.96
C ARG A 139 30.13 -0.94 -20.81
N SER A 140 30.21 -2.27 -20.94
CA SER A 140 30.78 -3.15 -19.92
C SER A 140 32.31 -3.03 -19.77
N ASP A 141 32.98 -2.46 -20.76
CA ASP A 141 34.42 -2.18 -20.76
C ASP A 141 34.77 -0.80 -20.18
N ALA A 142 33.77 -0.04 -19.72
CA ALA A 142 33.99 1.26 -19.10
C ALA A 142 34.78 1.12 -17.78
N PRO A 143 35.72 2.03 -17.51
CA PRO A 143 36.37 2.15 -16.21
C PRO A 143 35.36 2.23 -15.04
N GLN A 144 35.74 1.66 -13.90
CA GLN A 144 34.85 1.50 -12.74
C GLN A 144 34.32 2.84 -12.20
N ASP A 145 35.15 3.87 -12.23
CA ASP A 145 34.81 5.26 -11.90
C ASP A 145 33.73 5.84 -12.83
N VAL A 146 33.84 5.64 -14.14
CA VAL A 146 32.82 6.03 -15.13
C VAL A 146 31.49 5.32 -14.87
N GLN A 147 31.52 4.01 -14.60
CA GLN A 147 30.32 3.22 -14.29
C GLN A 147 29.63 3.72 -13.02
N MET A 148 30.40 3.96 -11.95
CA MET A 148 29.88 4.43 -10.67
C MET A 148 29.32 5.84 -10.78
N TRP A 149 29.98 6.74 -11.52
CA TRP A 149 29.50 8.09 -11.76
C TRP A 149 28.17 8.10 -12.52
N LEU A 150 28.06 7.32 -13.61
CA LEU A 150 26.82 7.20 -14.38
C LEU A 150 25.67 6.63 -13.54
N LEU A 151 25.94 5.63 -12.70
CA LEU A 151 24.96 5.10 -11.75
C LEU A 151 24.53 6.14 -10.72
N ALA A 152 25.47 6.90 -10.16
CA ALA A 152 25.17 7.97 -9.22
C ALA A 152 24.30 9.07 -9.86
N LYS A 153 24.64 9.53 -11.07
CA LYS A 153 23.83 10.52 -11.81
C LYS A 153 22.45 10.00 -12.18
N LYS A 154 22.35 8.73 -12.59
CA LYS A 154 21.04 8.09 -12.85
C LYS A 154 20.20 8.03 -11.57
N GLN A 155 20.81 7.68 -10.45
CA GLN A 155 20.13 7.63 -9.15
C GLN A 155 19.66 9.03 -8.73
N ASP A 156 20.48 10.07 -8.91
CA ASP A 156 20.13 11.46 -8.63
C ASP A 156 18.94 11.94 -9.46
N HIS A 157 18.93 11.63 -10.75
CA HIS A 157 17.82 11.95 -11.64
C HIS A 157 16.52 11.27 -11.20
N LEU A 158 16.59 9.98 -10.85
CA LEU A 158 15.43 9.23 -10.36
C LEU A 158 14.92 9.77 -9.02
N ILE A 159 15.82 10.17 -8.11
CA ILE A 159 15.47 10.80 -6.84
C ILE A 159 14.76 12.12 -7.08
N THR A 160 15.29 12.97 -7.97
CA THR A 160 14.68 14.26 -8.33
C THR A 160 13.28 14.06 -8.90
N LYS A 161 13.12 13.15 -9.85
CA LYS A 161 11.83 12.82 -10.45
C LYS A 161 10.82 12.29 -9.42
N LEU A 162 11.28 11.47 -8.48
CA LEU A 162 10.44 10.95 -7.41
C LEU A 162 10.01 12.06 -6.45
N ILE A 163 10.91 12.98 -6.09
CA ILE A 163 10.60 14.15 -5.25
C ILE A 163 9.52 15.02 -5.90
N ASP A 164 9.64 15.28 -7.20
CA ASP A 164 8.66 16.06 -7.96
C ASP A 164 7.30 15.36 -7.99
N GLN A 165 7.26 14.05 -8.23
CA GLN A 165 6.02 13.27 -8.19
C GLN A 165 5.37 13.28 -6.80
N ILE A 166 6.16 13.13 -5.73
CA ILE A 166 5.66 13.21 -4.35
C ILE A 166 5.08 14.60 -4.07
N SER A 167 5.76 15.66 -4.52
CA SER A 167 5.30 17.04 -4.37
C SER A 167 3.98 17.29 -5.10
N GLN A 168 3.83 16.78 -6.32
CA GLN A 168 2.57 16.85 -7.07
C GLN A 168 1.45 16.09 -6.36
N HIS A 169 1.68 14.85 -5.94
CA HIS A 169 0.69 14.05 -5.22
C HIS A 169 0.25 14.73 -3.92
N LYS A 170 1.18 15.34 -3.17
CA LYS A 170 0.87 16.09 -1.95
C LYS A 170 -0.10 17.25 -2.24
N LYS A 171 0.15 18.03 -3.29
CA LYS A 171 -0.75 19.12 -3.72
C LYS A 171 -2.15 18.59 -4.08
N HIS A 172 -2.24 17.47 -4.78
CA HIS A 172 -3.52 16.85 -5.10
C HIS A 172 -4.29 16.41 -3.85
N VAL A 173 -3.61 15.83 -2.87
CA VAL A 173 -4.23 15.44 -1.59
C VAL A 173 -4.74 16.66 -0.83
N GLU A 174 -3.96 17.74 -0.78
CA GLU A 174 -4.39 19.00 -0.13
C GLU A 174 -5.66 19.58 -0.78
N VAL A 175 -5.75 19.57 -2.11
CA VAL A 175 -6.95 20.02 -2.84
C VAL A 175 -8.16 19.14 -2.52
N LEU A 176 -7.98 17.81 -2.54
CA LEU A 176 -9.06 16.88 -2.20
C LEU A 176 -9.54 17.06 -0.76
N GLN A 177 -8.63 17.28 0.17
CA GLN A 177 -8.95 17.52 1.58
C GLN A 177 -9.70 18.83 1.78
N LYS A 178 -9.33 19.89 1.04
CA LYS A 178 -10.07 21.16 1.02
C LYS A 178 -11.51 20.95 0.54
N LYS A 179 -11.71 20.29 -0.62
CA LYS A 179 -13.04 20.00 -1.17
C LYS A 179 -13.90 19.15 -0.25
N MET A 180 -13.29 18.16 0.41
CA MET A 180 -13.97 17.33 1.40
C MET A 180 -14.47 18.17 2.58
N ASN A 181 -13.66 19.10 3.08
CA ASN A 181 -14.03 19.99 4.18
C ASN A 181 -15.15 20.97 3.78
N GLU A 182 -15.08 21.54 2.58
CA GLU A 182 -16.13 22.40 2.01
C GLU A 182 -17.46 21.65 1.92
N THR A 183 -17.42 20.42 1.37
CA THR A 183 -18.61 19.55 1.28
C THR A 183 -19.18 19.24 2.67
N ARG A 184 -18.32 18.99 3.66
CA ARG A 184 -18.74 18.76 5.04
C ARG A 184 -19.38 19.99 5.67
N SER A 185 -18.88 21.19 5.36
CA SER A 185 -19.47 22.44 5.84
C SER A 185 -20.85 22.69 5.22
N SER A 186 -20.96 22.57 3.90
CA SER A 186 -22.23 22.71 3.19
C SER A 186 -23.27 21.69 3.66
N LYS A 187 -22.86 20.45 3.93
CA LYS A 187 -23.74 19.43 4.52
C LYS A 187 -24.30 19.86 5.88
N LYS A 188 -23.47 20.42 6.77
CA LYS A 188 -23.92 20.91 8.09
C LYS A 188 -24.92 22.06 7.96
N GLU A 189 -24.67 22.98 7.05
CA GLU A 189 -25.59 24.09 6.78
C GLU A 189 -26.94 23.58 6.24
N MET A 190 -26.91 22.62 5.32
CA MET A 190 -28.12 21.95 4.84
C MET A 190 -28.87 21.23 5.96
N GLU A 191 -28.17 20.52 6.85
CA GLU A 191 -28.77 19.86 8.02
C GLU A 191 -29.44 20.87 8.97
N GLN A 192 -28.81 22.02 9.22
CA GLN A 192 -29.40 23.11 10.00
C GLN A 192 -30.65 23.68 9.32
N ASN A 193 -30.59 23.93 8.01
CA ASN A 193 -31.73 24.42 7.24
C ASN A 193 -32.91 23.43 7.27
N VAL A 194 -32.63 22.14 7.13
CA VAL A 194 -33.64 21.08 7.25
C VAL A 194 -34.29 21.10 8.64
N GLU A 195 -33.51 21.28 9.69
CA GLU A 195 -34.06 21.35 11.05
C GLU A 195 -34.93 22.59 11.27
N SER A 196 -34.52 23.74 10.74
CA SER A 196 -35.35 24.96 10.74
C SER A 196 -36.67 24.76 9.97
N LEU A 197 -36.62 24.11 8.80
CA LEU A 197 -37.83 23.81 8.02
C LEU A 197 -38.77 22.84 8.76
N LYS A 198 -38.23 21.81 9.42
CA LYS A 198 -39.04 20.90 10.26
C LYS A 198 -39.76 21.67 11.37
N TYR A 199 -39.08 22.61 12.02
CA TYR A 199 -39.70 23.45 13.05
C TYR A 199 -40.85 24.28 12.48
N ILE A 200 -40.64 24.93 11.32
CA ILE A 200 -41.69 25.71 10.64
C ILE A 200 -42.88 24.82 10.29
N VAL A 201 -42.64 23.64 9.72
CA VAL A 201 -43.70 22.68 9.36
C VAL A 201 -44.50 22.28 10.61
N LYS A 202 -43.83 22.02 11.74
CA LYS A 202 -44.51 21.71 13.00
C LYS A 202 -45.42 22.85 13.47
N CYS A 203 -44.95 24.10 13.44
CA CYS A 203 -45.76 25.26 13.80
C CYS A 203 -46.97 25.43 12.86
N LEU A 204 -46.81 25.16 11.57
CA LEU A 204 -47.91 25.21 10.61
C LEU A 204 -48.93 24.10 10.84
N GLN A 205 -48.47 22.88 11.17
CA GLN A 205 -49.34 21.76 11.53
C GLN A 205 -50.17 22.07 12.77
N GLU A 206 -49.56 22.60 13.83
CA GLU A 206 -50.27 23.01 15.05
C GLU A 206 -51.36 24.07 14.74
N LYS A 207 -51.03 25.09 13.94
CA LYS A 207 -52.01 26.10 13.51
C LYS A 207 -53.14 25.51 12.66
N HIS A 208 -52.83 24.57 11.77
CA HIS A 208 -53.84 23.90 10.94
C HIS A 208 -54.84 23.15 11.80
N THR A 209 -54.36 22.36 12.77
CA THR A 209 -55.22 21.62 13.70
C THR A 209 -56.11 22.56 14.52
N THR A 210 -55.57 23.67 15.03
CA THR A 210 -56.40 24.68 15.73
C THR A 210 -57.49 25.28 14.82
N LEU A 211 -57.19 25.52 13.54
CA LEU A 211 -58.19 26.02 12.59
C LEU A 211 -59.26 24.97 12.29
N GLU A 212 -58.89 23.69 12.15
CA GLU A 212 -59.84 22.59 11.97
C GLU A 212 -60.81 22.48 13.16
N GLU A 213 -60.29 22.54 14.39
CA GLU A 213 -61.10 22.56 15.62
C GLU A 213 -62.08 23.75 15.65
N GLN A 214 -61.62 24.95 15.26
CA GLN A 214 -62.49 26.12 15.18
C GLN A 214 -63.60 25.97 14.14
N ILE A 215 -63.29 25.41 12.96
CA ILE A 215 -64.27 25.14 11.91
C ILE A 215 -65.32 24.13 12.40
N GLU A 216 -64.89 23.07 13.08
CA GLU A 216 -65.79 22.05 13.65
C GLU A 216 -66.77 22.67 14.66
N ILE A 217 -66.26 23.52 15.56
CA ILE A 217 -67.08 24.25 16.54
C ILE A 217 -68.11 25.16 15.82
N LEU A 218 -67.67 25.96 14.84
CA LEU A 218 -68.57 26.85 14.10
C LEU A 218 -69.67 26.08 13.37
N THR A 219 -69.31 24.97 12.72
CA THR A 219 -70.26 24.09 12.01
C THR A 219 -71.29 23.47 12.98
N ALA A 220 -70.87 23.11 14.20
CA ALA A 220 -71.75 22.59 15.24
C ALA A 220 -72.69 23.66 15.83
N VAL A 221 -72.30 24.94 15.81
CA VAL A 221 -73.15 26.06 16.24
C VAL A 221 -74.19 26.40 15.18
N GLU A 222 -73.81 26.45 13.90
CA GLU A 222 -74.74 26.77 12.79
C GLU A 222 -75.83 25.70 12.57
N SER A 223 -75.60 24.47 13.02
CA SER A 223 -76.54 23.35 12.89
C SER A 223 -77.58 23.23 14.02
N ARG A 224 -77.56 24.14 15.01
CA ARG A 224 -78.53 24.22 16.12
C ARG A 224 -79.55 25.34 15.90
#